data_AF-A0A7C0W1Q4-F1
#
_entry.id   AF-A0A7C0W1Q4-F1
#
_cell.length_a   1.000
_cell.length_b   1.000
_cell.length_c   1.000
_cell.angle_alpha   90.00
_cell.angle_beta   90.00
_cell.angle_gamma   90.00
#
_symmetry.space_group_name_H-M   'P 1'
#
loop_
_entity.id
_entity.type
_entity.pdbx_description
1 polymer ?
#
loop_
_entity_poly.entity_id
_entity_poly.type
_entity_poly.pdbx_seq_one_letter_code
_entity_poly.pdbx_strand_id
1 'polypeptide(L)'
;MDDPLNLIILIFEVITLLGFIILSAFFSGTETALFSLNKLQLKKMQKEEEDNWRIKSIIRLLDDPQRTLISILIGNMFVNISASSLATYLAIKLIGNVGIGIASGTMIFIILVFG
;
A
#
# COMPACT_ATOMS: atom_id res chain seq x y z
N MET A 1 -4.06 11.89 -32.32
CA MET A 1 -3.67 11.29 -31.04
C MET A 1 -2.29 11.84 -30.65
N ASP A 2 -2.07 13.14 -30.91
CA ASP A 2 -0.74 13.74 -31.10
C ASP A 2 -0.60 15.07 -30.34
N ASP A 3 -1.43 15.26 -29.31
CA ASP A 3 -1.28 16.39 -28.40
C ASP A 3 -0.24 16.02 -27.33
N PRO A 4 0.88 16.75 -27.21
CA PRO A 4 1.91 16.47 -26.21
C PRO A 4 1.35 16.51 -24.78
N LEU A 5 0.25 17.23 -24.56
CA LEU A 5 -0.45 17.31 -23.29
C LEU A 5 -1.04 15.96 -22.85
N ASN A 6 -1.59 15.16 -23.78
CA ASN A 6 -2.18 13.86 -23.46
C ASN A 6 -1.11 12.84 -23.02
N LEU A 7 0.08 12.91 -23.61
CA LEU A 7 1.20 12.07 -23.22
C LEU A 7 1.69 12.41 -21.80
N ILE A 8 1.79 13.70 -21.48
CA ILE A 8 2.17 14.16 -20.13
C ILE A 8 1.15 13.69 -19.08
N ILE A 9 -0.14 13.82 -19.38
CA ILE A 9 -1.21 13.34 -18.49
C ILE A 9 -1.10 11.84 -18.27
N LEU A 10 -0.90 11.06 -19.34
CA LEU A 10 -0.76 9.60 -19.25
C LEU A 10 0.44 9.19 -18.38
N ILE A 11 1.59 9.86 -18.55
CA ILE A 11 2.78 9.61 -17.73
C ILE A 11 2.48 9.89 -16.24
N PHE A 12 1.79 10.99 -15.94
CA PHE A 12 1.41 11.33 -14.58
C PHE A 12 0.45 10.31 -13.96
N GLU A 13 -0.53 9.82 -14.73
CA GLU A 13 -1.47 8.77 -14.31
C GLU A 13 -0.73 7.46 -13.98
N VAL A 14 0.21 7.03 -14.84
CA VAL A 14 1.01 5.82 -14.63
C VAL A 14 1.94 5.95 -13.42
N ILE A 15 2.61 7.11 -13.24
CA ILE A 15 3.45 7.37 -12.07
C ILE A 15 2.61 7.34 -10.79
N THR A 16 1.41 7.92 -10.81
CA THR A 16 0.50 7.91 -9.67
C THR A 16 0.07 6.48 -9.33
N LEU A 17 -0.26 5.67 -10.34
CA LEU A 17 -0.60 4.26 -10.15
C LEU A 17 0.55 3.46 -9.51
N LEU A 18 1.78 3.64 -10.00
CA LEU A 18 2.97 3.03 -9.42
C LEU A 18 3.17 3.47 -7.96
N GLY A 19 2.93 4.76 -7.67
CA GLY A 19 2.96 5.29 -6.31
C GLY A 19 1.96 4.59 -5.39
N PHE A 20 0.72 4.35 -5.84
CA PHE A 20 -0.25 3.60 -5.05
C PHE A 20 0.16 2.14 -4.83
N ILE A 21 0.74 1.47 -5.84
CA ILE A 21 1.21 0.08 -5.67
C ILE A 21 2.33 0.01 -4.62
N ILE A 22 3.29 0.93 -4.66
CA ILE A 22 4.37 1.02 -3.67
C ILE A 22 3.77 1.28 -2.27
N LEU A 23 2.78 2.15 -2.18
CA LEU A 23 2.15 2.49 -0.91
C LEU A 23 1.35 1.29 -0.33
N SER A 24 0.66 0.51 -1.17
CA SER A 24 0.00 -0.73 -0.72
C SER A 24 1.03 -1.75 -0.21
N ALA A 25 2.11 -1.96 -0.97
CA ALA A 25 3.21 -2.84 -0.54
C ALA A 25 3.86 -2.36 0.77
N PHE A 26 3.95 -1.03 1.00
CA PHE A 26 4.42 -0.47 2.26
C PHE A 26 3.49 -0.78 3.43
N PHE A 27 2.17 -0.66 3.28
CA PHE A 27 1.22 -0.96 4.35
C PHE A 27 1.25 -2.45 4.73
N SER A 28 1.20 -3.35 3.75
CA SER A 28 1.29 -4.80 3.97
C SER A 28 2.65 -5.25 4.53
N GLY A 29 3.74 -4.63 4.05
CA GLY A 29 5.07 -4.84 4.61
C GLY A 29 5.18 -4.37 6.07
N THR A 30 4.55 -3.24 6.41
CA THR A 30 4.52 -2.71 7.79
C THR A 30 3.73 -3.62 8.72
N GLU A 31 2.61 -4.17 8.25
CA GLU A 31 1.85 -5.19 8.98
C GLU A 31 2.74 -6.40 9.28
N THR A 32 3.32 -7.01 8.26
CA THR A 32 4.18 -8.19 8.44
C THR A 32 5.38 -7.90 9.36
N ALA A 33 6.01 -6.73 9.21
CA ALA A 33 7.17 -6.34 10.00
C ALA A 33 6.82 -6.10 11.49
N LEU A 34 5.73 -5.39 11.78
CA LEU A 34 5.33 -5.08 13.16
C LEU A 34 4.80 -6.33 13.87
N PHE A 35 3.99 -7.15 13.19
CA PHE A 35 3.29 -8.27 13.81
C PHE A 35 4.08 -9.59 13.79
N SER A 36 5.24 -9.65 13.12
CA SER A 36 6.19 -10.77 13.25
C SER A 36 7.02 -10.72 14.54
N LEU A 37 7.03 -9.59 15.26
CA LEU A 37 7.76 -9.42 16.51
C LEU A 37 7.03 -10.10 17.68
N ASN A 38 7.75 -10.95 18.42
CA ASN A 38 7.23 -11.57 19.65
C ASN A 38 7.54 -10.69 20.88
N LYS A 39 6.75 -10.86 21.95
CA LYS A 39 6.89 -10.21 23.27
C LYS A 39 8.31 -10.28 23.84
N LEU A 40 9.02 -11.39 23.65
CA LEU A 40 10.41 -11.53 24.11
C LEU A 40 11.38 -10.60 23.36
N GLN A 41 11.21 -10.46 22.04
CA GLN A 41 12.03 -9.57 21.23
C GLN A 41 11.78 -8.11 21.59
N LEU A 42 10.51 -7.72 21.78
CA LEU A 42 10.14 -6.37 22.21
C LEU A 42 10.74 -6.03 23.58
N LYS A 43 10.66 -6.95 24.55
CA LYS A 43 11.30 -6.75 25.87
C LYS A 43 12.81 -6.62 25.80
N LYS A 44 13.45 -7.37 24.89
CA LYS A 44 14.90 -7.29 24.67
C LYS A 44 15.28 -5.94 24.05
N MET A 45 14.59 -5.53 23.00
CA MET A 45 14.75 -4.24 22.33
C MET A 45 14.57 -3.06 23.29
N GLN A 46 13.54 -3.11 24.15
CA GLN A 46 13.29 -2.07 25.14
C GLN A 46 14.43 -1.91 26.15
N LYS A 47 15.10 -3.00 26.53
CA LYS A 47 16.21 -2.99 27.49
C LYS A 47 17.55 -2.61 26.87
N GLU A 48 17.81 -3.05 25.64
CA GLU A 48 19.10 -2.84 24.97
C GLU A 48 19.20 -1.46 24.31
N GLU A 49 18.06 -0.89 23.88
CA GLU A 49 18.01 0.38 23.13
C GLU A 49 16.98 1.34 23.73
N GLU A 50 17.00 1.51 25.06
CA GLU A 50 16.00 2.29 25.79
C GLU A 50 15.91 3.76 25.32
N ASP A 51 16.98 4.34 24.79
CA ASP A 51 17.00 5.72 24.26
C ASP A 51 16.70 5.83 22.77
N ASN A 52 16.55 4.71 22.05
CA ASN A 52 16.25 4.73 20.62
C ASN A 52 14.78 5.11 20.37
N TRP A 53 14.57 6.28 19.77
CA TRP A 53 13.24 6.79 19.43
C TRP A 53 12.44 5.83 18.53
N ARG A 54 13.11 5.04 17.67
CA ARG A 54 12.45 4.08 16.79
C ARG A 54 11.84 2.93 17.59
N ILE A 55 12.57 2.43 18.58
CA ILE A 55 12.13 1.35 19.47
C ILE A 55 10.94 1.82 20.32
N LYS A 56 11.02 3.05 20.87
CA LYS A 56 9.88 3.66 21.59
C LYS A 56 8.62 3.75 20.71
N SER A 57 8.76 4.13 19.45
CA SER A 57 7.64 4.19 18.50
C SER A 57 7.05 2.82 18.21
N ILE A 58 7.87 1.79 17.97
CA ILE A 58 7.40 0.42 17.73
C ILE A 58 6.64 -0.11 18.95
N ILE A 59 7.17 0.09 20.16
CA ILE A 59 6.51 -0.33 21.40
C ILE A 59 5.16 0.39 21.56
N ARG A 60 5.09 1.70 21.30
CA ARG A 60 3.82 2.47 21.36
C ARG A 60 2.81 1.99 20.34
N LEU A 61 3.24 1.64 19.12
CA LEU A 61 2.35 1.09 18.09
C LEU A 61 1.83 -0.29 18.49
N LEU A 62 2.65 -1.10 19.16
CA LEU A 62 2.28 -2.45 19.59
C LEU A 62 1.64 -2.51 20.99
N ASP A 63 1.47 -1.37 21.66
CA ASP A 63 0.75 -1.25 22.94
C ASP A 63 -0.75 -1.50 22.76
N ASP A 64 -1.31 -0.98 21.66
CA ASP A 64 -2.64 -1.33 21.14
C ASP A 64 -2.51 -1.94 19.73
N PRO A 65 -2.15 -3.24 19.64
CA PRO A 65 -1.90 -3.88 18.37
C PRO A 65 -3.17 -3.98 17.51
N GLN A 66 -4.36 -4.03 18.13
CA GLN A 66 -5.62 -4.07 17.38
C GLN A 66 -5.86 -2.74 16.67
N ARG A 67 -5.73 -1.62 17.37
CA ARG A 67 -5.90 -0.29 16.77
C ARG A 67 -4.87 -0.03 15.66
N THR A 68 -3.63 -0.46 15.86
CA THR A 68 -2.57 -0.34 14.85
C THR A 68 -2.87 -1.19 13.62
N LEU A 69 -3.28 -2.45 13.80
CA LEU A 69 -3.67 -3.33 12.69
C LEU A 69 -4.81 -2.72 11.88
N ILE A 70 -5.89 -2.29 12.56
CA ILE A 70 -7.04 -1.66 11.91
C ILE A 70 -6.61 -0.42 11.10
N SER A 71 -5.72 0.41 11.66
CA SER A 71 -5.22 1.60 10.97
C SER A 71 -4.44 1.27 9.70
N ILE A 72 -3.59 0.23 9.76
CA ILE A 72 -2.82 -0.25 8.60
C ILE A 72 -3.76 -0.82 7.52
N LEU A 73 -4.73 -1.65 7.93
CA LEU A 73 -5.71 -2.26 7.02
C LEU A 73 -6.59 -1.21 6.33
N ILE A 74 -7.05 -0.18 7.07
CA ILE A 74 -7.80 0.95 6.48
C ILE A 74 -6.94 1.69 5.46
N GLY A 75 -5.67 1.97 5.78
CA GLY A 75 -4.73 2.61 4.87
C GLY A 75 -4.52 1.79 3.58
N ASN A 76 -4.27 0.49 3.73
CA ASN A 76 -4.09 -0.42 2.59
C ASN A 76 -5.34 -0.49 1.71
N MET A 77 -6.52 -0.63 2.32
CA MET A 77 -7.79 -0.68 1.62
C MET A 77 -8.06 0.62 0.85
N PHE A 78 -7.80 1.78 1.45
CA PHE A 78 -7.95 3.08 0.79
C PHE A 78 -7.06 3.21 -0.45
N VAL A 79 -5.80 2.79 -0.33
CA VAL A 79 -4.83 2.83 -1.44
C VAL A 79 -5.23 1.87 -2.55
N ASN A 80 -5.68 0.66 -2.21
CA ASN A 80 -6.11 -0.35 -3.17
C ASN A 80 -7.34 0.09 -3.97
N ILE A 81 -8.33 0.70 -3.32
CA ILE A 81 -9.51 1.23 -4.01
C ILE A 81 -9.10 2.38 -4.95
N SER A 82 -8.22 3.27 -4.48
CA SER A 82 -7.73 4.41 -5.28
C SER A 82 -6.95 3.94 -6.51
N ALA A 83 -6.05 2.97 -6.32
CA ALA A 83 -5.31 2.33 -7.40
C ALA A 83 -6.25 1.65 -8.39
N SER A 84 -7.22 0.87 -7.91
CA SER A 84 -8.15 0.12 -8.76
C SER A 84 -9.03 1.04 -9.59
N SER A 85 -9.47 2.16 -9.02
CA SER A 85 -10.22 3.21 -9.72
C SER A 85 -9.37 3.82 -10.85
N LEU A 86 -8.12 4.21 -10.56
CA LEU A 86 -7.21 4.80 -11.54
C LEU A 86 -6.82 3.80 -12.64
N ALA A 87 -6.54 2.54 -12.28
CA ALA A 87 -6.24 1.48 -13.23
C ALA A 87 -7.42 1.20 -14.16
N THR A 88 -8.65 1.21 -13.63
CA THR A 88 -9.87 1.04 -14.44
C THR A 88 -10.04 2.21 -15.42
N TYR A 89 -9.86 3.44 -14.95
CA TYR A 89 -9.90 4.63 -15.79
C TYR A 89 -8.86 4.56 -16.93
N LEU A 90 -7.61 4.21 -16.60
CA LEU A 90 -6.53 4.03 -17.58
C LEU A 90 -6.85 2.94 -18.59
N ALA A 91 -7.41 1.81 -18.15
CA ALA A 91 -7.74 0.70 -19.03
C ALA A 91 -8.85 1.04 -20.03
N ILE A 92 -9.87 1.77 -19.60
CA ILE A 92 -10.92 2.29 -20.48
C ILE A 92 -10.32 3.24 -21.52
N LYS A 93 -9.43 4.14 -21.08
CA LYS A 93 -8.79 5.14 -21.95
C LYS A 93 -7.88 4.51 -23.01
N LEU A 94 -7.18 3.42 -22.68
CA LEU A 94 -6.20 2.77 -23.56
C LEU A 94 -6.79 1.68 -24.47
N ILE A 95 -7.70 0.85 -23.94
CA ILE A 95 -8.15 -0.40 -24.59
C ILE A 95 -9.68 -0.41 -24.78
N GLY A 96 -10.39 0.64 -24.36
CA GLY A 96 -11.84 0.67 -24.37
C GLY A 96 -12.46 -0.31 -23.36
N ASN A 97 -13.73 -0.66 -23.53
CA ASN A 97 -14.47 -1.48 -22.56
C ASN A 97 -13.90 -2.89 -22.34
N VAL A 98 -13.13 -3.44 -23.29
CA VAL A 98 -12.46 -4.75 -23.13
C VAL A 98 -11.34 -4.67 -22.08
N GLY A 99 -10.73 -3.50 -21.91
CA GLY A 99 -9.69 -3.25 -20.91
C GLY A 99 -10.18 -3.36 -19.46
N ILE A 100 -11.48 -3.17 -19.22
CA ILE A 100 -12.07 -3.20 -17.87
C ILE A 100 -11.84 -4.57 -17.21
N GLY A 101 -12.11 -5.66 -17.93
CA GLY A 101 -11.95 -7.02 -17.40
C GLY A 101 -10.49 -7.36 -17.07
N ILE A 102 -9.56 -6.93 -17.94
CA ILE A 102 -8.12 -7.14 -17.75
C ILE A 102 -7.61 -6.33 -16.55
N ALA A 103 -8.03 -5.07 -16.42
CA ALA A 103 -7.64 -4.20 -15.31
C ALA A 103 -8.20 -4.69 -13.98
N SER A 104 -9.48 -5.06 -13.92
CA SER A 104 -10.07 -5.65 -12.72
C SER A 104 -9.35 -6.94 -12.32
N GLY A 105 -9.10 -7.86 -13.26
CA GLY A 105 -8.36 -9.09 -12.97
C GLY A 105 -6.94 -8.84 -12.47
N THR A 106 -6.22 -7.92 -13.11
CA THR A 106 -4.84 -7.56 -12.71
C THR A 106 -4.81 -6.92 -11.34
N MET A 107 -5.73 -5.99 -11.06
CA MET A 107 -5.80 -5.32 -9.76
C MET A 107 -6.23 -6.27 -8.65
N ILE A 108 -7.18 -7.19 -8.90
CA ILE A 108 -7.52 -8.24 -7.94
C ILE A 108 -6.29 -9.09 -7.61
N PHE A 109 -5.49 -9.48 -8.62
CA PHE A 109 -4.27 -10.24 -8.39
C PHE A 109 -3.27 -9.45 -7.54
N ILE A 110 -3.00 -8.19 -7.88
CA ILE A 110 -2.10 -7.32 -7.11
C ILE A 110 -2.61 -7.18 -5.67
N ILE A 111 -3.90 -6.93 -5.47
CA ILE A 111 -4.51 -6.77 -4.15
C ILE A 111 -4.47 -8.08 -3.36
N LEU A 112 -4.61 -9.25 -3.97
CA LEU A 112 -4.51 -10.52 -3.24
C LEU A 112 -3.07 -10.88 -2.84
N VAL A 113 -2.08 -10.40 -3.60
CA VAL A 113 -0.66 -10.66 -3.34
C VAL A 113 -0.09 -9.68 -2.33
N PHE A 114 -0.47 -8.40 -2.43
CA PHE A 114 0.06 -7.31 -1.60
C PHE A 114 -0.93 -6.80 -0.56
N GLY A 115 -2.19 -7.18 -0.63
CA GLY A 115 -3.22 -6.83 0.35
C GLY A 115 -3.22 -7.78 1.53
#